data_AF-A0A258AKF8-F1
#
_entry.id   AF-A0A258AKF8-F1
#
_cell.length_a   1.000
_cell.length_b   1.000
_cell.length_c   1.000
_cell.angle_alpha   90.00
_cell.angle_beta   90.00
_cell.angle_gamma   90.00
#
_symmetry.space_group_name_H-M   'P 1'
#
loop_
_entity.id
_entity.type
_entity.pdbx_description
1 polymer ?
#
loop_
_entity_poly.entity_id
_entity_poly.type
_entity_poly.pdbx_seq_one_letter_code
_entity_poly.pdbx_strand_id
1 'polypeptide(L)'
;MAACIAHEPDFGLYFANLTALHKRRRKYQRILSTQPRPTMNQIGPRSLLEFGAVHHELLAAWLVWRKWIFDVDNRAAQETGYLFEPVLASCLGGEAVGSRNSPVKRLNERGQTTDEGRQIDCYDGENQLAYEFKLRVTIAASGQGRFAEELSFPVECRAAGLTPVLVVLDPTPSPRLTELIAK
;
A
#
# COMPACT_ATOMS: atom_id res chain seq x y z
N MET A 1 -12.89 -28.09 14.10
CA MET A 1 -12.88 -27.06 13.05
C MET A 1 -14.09 -27.20 12.14
N ALA A 2 -14.30 -28.34 11.47
CA ALA A 2 -15.45 -28.58 10.59
C ALA A 2 -16.83 -28.34 11.25
N ALA A 3 -17.04 -28.79 12.48
CA ALA A 3 -18.29 -28.55 13.22
C ALA A 3 -18.53 -27.07 13.57
N CYS A 4 -17.47 -26.28 13.78
CA CYS A 4 -17.58 -24.85 14.07
C CYS A 4 -17.83 -24.05 12.79
N ILE A 5 -17.15 -24.42 11.68
CA ILE A 5 -17.37 -23.84 10.35
C ILE A 5 -18.80 -24.13 9.86
N ALA A 6 -19.34 -25.31 10.16
CA ALA A 6 -20.72 -25.66 9.83
C ALA A 6 -21.78 -24.87 10.63
N HIS A 7 -21.39 -24.26 11.75
CA HIS A 7 -22.30 -23.50 12.62
C HIS A 7 -22.15 -21.97 12.43
N GLU A 8 -20.94 -21.51 12.12
CA GLU A 8 -20.61 -20.13 11.79
C GLU A 8 -19.64 -20.12 10.59
N PRO A 9 -20.10 -19.75 9.38
CA PRO A 9 -19.28 -19.78 8.16
C PRO A 9 -17.99 -18.97 8.30
N ASP A 10 -18.04 -17.87 9.05
CA ASP A 10 -16.90 -16.95 9.23
C ASP A 10 -15.90 -17.44 10.28
N PHE A 11 -16.15 -18.56 10.95
CA PHE A 11 -15.29 -19.07 12.03
C PHE A 11 -13.84 -19.30 11.56
N GLY A 12 -13.67 -19.82 10.35
CA GLY A 12 -12.34 -20.02 9.76
C GLY A 12 -11.62 -18.68 9.49
N LEU A 13 -12.34 -17.72 8.89
CA LEU A 13 -11.83 -16.40 8.56
C LEU A 13 -11.47 -15.60 9.83
N TYR A 14 -12.32 -15.67 10.86
CA TYR A 14 -12.08 -15.06 12.16
C TYR A 14 -10.77 -15.54 12.78
N PHE A 15 -10.54 -16.86 12.83
CA PHE A 15 -9.30 -17.41 13.39
C PHE A 15 -8.07 -17.13 12.53
N ALA A 16 -8.21 -17.10 11.20
CA ALA A 16 -7.12 -16.71 10.30
C ALA A 16 -6.69 -15.27 10.55
N ASN A 17 -7.65 -14.35 10.63
CA ASN A 17 -7.41 -12.92 10.90
C ASN A 17 -6.84 -12.70 12.32
N LEU A 18 -7.38 -13.39 13.32
CA LEU A 18 -6.88 -13.34 14.69
C LEU A 18 -5.43 -13.84 14.79
N THR A 19 -5.09 -14.90 14.06
CA THR A 19 -3.73 -15.44 14.00
C THR A 19 -2.79 -14.48 13.29
N ALA A 20 -3.22 -13.88 12.17
CA ALA A 20 -2.45 -12.86 11.45
C ALA A 20 -2.17 -11.64 12.35
N LEU A 21 -3.19 -11.17 13.08
CA LEU A 21 -3.08 -10.09 14.04
C LEU A 21 -2.07 -10.40 15.15
N HIS A 22 -2.15 -11.59 15.76
CA HIS A 22 -1.22 -12.01 16.79
C HIS A 22 0.22 -12.14 16.28
N LYS A 23 0.40 -12.67 15.07
CA LYS A 23 1.72 -12.76 14.41
C LYS A 23 2.34 -11.36 14.23
N ARG A 24 1.56 -10.39 13.75
CA ARG A 24 2.02 -9.01 13.55
C ARG A 24 2.30 -8.29 14.88
N ARG A 25 1.44 -8.45 15.89
CA ARG A 25 1.67 -7.94 17.25
C ARG A 25 2.96 -8.47 17.85
N ARG A 26 3.25 -9.76 17.68
CA ARG A 26 4.50 -10.37 18.15
C ARG A 26 5.73 -9.87 17.40
N LYS A 27 5.61 -9.62 16.08
CA LYS A 27 6.67 -8.97 15.28
C LYS A 27 6.94 -7.55 15.79
N TYR A 28 5.89 -6.78 16.05
CA TYR A 28 6.00 -5.41 16.58
C TYR A 28 6.58 -5.36 17.99
N GLN A 29 6.12 -6.23 18.89
CA GLN A 29 6.70 -6.37 20.23
C GLN A 29 8.18 -6.73 20.18
N ARG A 30 8.59 -7.64 19.27
CA ARG A 30 10.01 -7.96 19.08
C ARG A 30 10.80 -6.72 18.65
N ILE A 31 10.31 -5.96 17.67
CA ILE A 31 10.93 -4.71 17.23
C ILE A 31 11.09 -3.76 18.42
N LEU A 32 10.01 -3.47 19.17
CA LEU A 32 10.05 -2.60 20.34
C LEU A 32 10.97 -3.10 21.45
N SER A 33 11.06 -4.42 21.64
CA SER A 33 11.95 -5.02 22.65
C SER A 33 13.43 -4.88 22.31
N THR A 34 13.74 -4.75 21.01
CA THR A 34 15.11 -4.55 20.51
C THR A 34 15.43 -3.10 20.17
N GLN A 35 14.41 -2.25 20.09
CA GLN A 35 14.58 -0.86 19.69
C GLN A 35 14.89 0.01 20.93
N PRO A 36 15.99 0.77 20.91
CA PRO A 36 16.33 1.64 22.03
C PRO A 36 15.30 2.77 22.19
N ARG A 37 15.03 3.18 23.43
CA ARG A 37 14.11 4.28 23.73
C ARG A 37 14.60 5.59 23.10
N PRO A 38 13.68 6.48 22.68
CA PRO A 38 14.09 7.75 22.11
C PRO A 38 14.85 8.58 23.14
N THR A 39 16.00 9.11 22.76
CA THR A 39 16.82 9.96 23.63
C THR A 39 16.34 11.42 23.57
N MET A 40 16.71 12.23 24.56
CA MET A 40 16.40 13.68 24.58
C MET A 40 16.84 14.40 23.29
N ASN A 41 17.94 13.96 22.68
CA ASN A 41 18.43 14.48 21.41
C ASN A 41 17.51 14.18 20.21
N GLN A 42 16.63 13.18 20.32
CA GLN A 42 15.62 12.86 19.29
C GLN A 42 14.31 13.64 19.47
N ILE A 43 14.06 14.25 20.64
CA ILE A 43 12.81 14.97 20.95
C ILE A 43 13.01 16.50 20.90
N GLY A 44 14.11 17.01 21.45
CA GLY A 44 14.44 18.44 21.50
C GLY A 44 14.35 19.18 20.15
N PRO A 45 14.75 18.59 19.01
CA PRO A 45 14.60 19.19 17.70
C PRO A 45 13.18 19.60 17.30
N ARG A 46 12.16 18.81 17.71
CA ARG A 46 10.75 19.11 17.40
C ARG A 46 10.27 20.34 18.16
N SER A 47 10.61 20.42 19.45
CA SER A 47 10.25 21.55 20.31
C SER A 47 10.90 22.85 19.84
N LEU A 48 12.16 22.81 19.40
CA LEU A 48 12.88 23.99 18.90
C LEU A 48 12.34 24.50 17.55
N LEU A 49 11.72 23.62 16.76
CA LEU A 49 11.07 23.95 15.49
C LEU A 49 9.69 24.59 15.69
N GLU A 50 8.93 24.13 16.70
CA GLU A 50 7.62 24.69 17.07
C GLU A 50 7.70 26.13 17.58
N PHE A 51 8.83 26.50 18.20
CA PHE A 51 9.06 27.85 18.75
C PHE A 51 10.02 28.72 17.90
N GLY A 52 10.49 28.24 16.74
CA GLY A 52 11.20 29.07 15.75
C GLY A 52 12.59 29.56 16.15
N ALA A 53 13.32 28.83 17.00
CA ALA A 53 14.49 29.36 17.71
C ALA A 53 15.87 29.06 17.05
N VAL A 54 15.97 28.63 15.78
CA VAL A 54 17.21 28.06 15.21
C VAL A 54 17.56 28.52 13.77
N HIS A 55 18.88 28.65 13.51
CA HIS A 55 19.51 29.03 12.24
C HIS A 55 19.34 28.01 11.09
N HIS A 56 19.25 28.51 9.85
CA HIS A 56 18.82 27.76 8.65
C HIS A 56 19.71 26.57 8.24
N GLU A 57 21.03 26.63 8.40
CA GLU A 57 21.93 25.51 8.04
C GLU A 57 21.80 24.34 9.02
N LEU A 58 21.52 24.63 10.30
CA LEU A 58 21.24 23.62 11.34
C LEU A 58 19.86 22.99 11.15
N LEU A 59 18.89 23.79 10.68
CA LEU A 59 17.56 23.32 10.28
C LEU A 59 17.62 22.34 9.09
N ALA A 60 18.49 22.60 8.11
CA ALA A 60 18.70 21.71 6.96
C ALA A 60 19.24 20.32 7.37
N ALA A 61 20.18 20.28 8.32
CA ALA A 61 20.69 19.03 8.89
C ALA A 61 19.60 18.26 9.68
N TRP A 62 18.67 18.94 10.35
CA TRP A 62 17.52 18.29 11.01
C TRP A 62 16.44 17.79 10.05
N LEU A 63 16.27 18.41 8.89
CA LEU A 63 15.37 17.91 7.85
C LEU A 63 15.85 16.56 7.28
N VAL A 64 17.17 16.28 7.28
CA VAL A 64 17.73 14.96 6.96
C VAL A 64 17.32 13.91 8.01
N TRP A 65 17.29 14.26 9.29
CA TRP A 65 16.79 13.39 10.36
C TRP A 65 15.26 13.22 10.33
N ARG A 66 14.53 14.20 9.79
CA ARG A 66 13.09 14.09 9.51
C ARG A 66 12.79 13.06 8.41
N LYS A 67 13.68 12.90 7.42
CA LYS A 67 13.59 11.82 6.42
C LYS A 67 13.70 10.43 7.06
N TRP A 68 14.47 10.30 8.14
CA TRP A 68 14.56 9.07 8.93
C TRP A 68 13.29 8.79 9.77
N ILE A 69 12.58 9.82 10.22
CA ILE A 69 11.25 9.69 10.83
C ILE A 69 10.20 9.27 9.79
N PHE A 70 10.31 9.76 8.55
CA PHE A 70 9.51 9.27 7.43
C PHE A 70 9.82 7.80 7.09
N ASP A 71 10.99 7.25 7.39
CA ASP A 71 11.24 5.80 7.27
C ASP A 71 10.55 4.99 8.39
N VAL A 72 10.30 5.58 9.57
CA VAL A 72 9.50 4.94 10.64
C VAL A 72 8.02 4.95 10.27
N ASP A 73 7.52 6.06 9.70
CA ASP A 73 6.12 6.22 9.29
C ASP A 73 5.81 5.53 7.96
N ASN A 74 6.69 5.59 6.95
CA ASN A 74 6.53 4.87 5.69
C ASN A 74 6.56 3.36 5.90
N ARG A 75 7.42 2.83 6.79
CA ARG A 75 7.50 1.38 7.02
C ARG A 75 6.31 0.89 7.85
N ALA A 76 5.80 1.70 8.77
CA ALA A 76 4.53 1.43 9.46
C ALA A 76 3.33 1.53 8.52
N ALA A 77 3.27 2.56 7.66
CA ALA A 77 2.25 2.73 6.63
C ALA A 77 2.31 1.59 5.58
N GLN A 78 3.51 1.13 5.22
CA GLN A 78 3.71 0.00 4.32
C GLN A 78 3.28 -1.32 4.97
N GLU A 79 3.63 -1.57 6.24
CA GLU A 79 3.13 -2.75 6.97
C GLU A 79 1.61 -2.69 7.18
N THR A 80 1.04 -1.48 7.25
CA THR A 80 -0.40 -1.24 7.28
C THR A 80 -1.05 -1.56 5.94
N GLY A 81 -0.48 -1.11 4.82
CA GLY A 81 -0.89 -1.52 3.46
C GLY A 81 -0.87 -3.04 3.30
N TYR A 82 0.23 -3.70 3.70
CA TYR A 82 0.34 -5.16 3.68
C TYR A 82 -0.65 -5.91 4.59
N LEU A 83 -1.28 -5.23 5.54
CA LEU A 83 -2.35 -5.79 6.36
C LEU A 83 -3.73 -5.56 5.72
N PHE A 84 -3.98 -4.36 5.19
CA PHE A 84 -5.27 -3.99 4.64
C PHE A 84 -5.53 -4.61 3.27
N GLU A 85 -4.51 -4.71 2.40
CA GLU A 85 -4.66 -5.26 1.04
C GLU A 85 -5.26 -6.68 1.05
N PRO A 86 -4.76 -7.66 1.84
CA PRO A 86 -5.39 -8.99 1.92
C PRO A 86 -6.80 -8.99 2.50
N VAL A 87 -7.09 -8.08 3.44
CA VAL A 87 -8.42 -7.97 4.06
C VAL A 87 -9.42 -7.43 3.04
N LEU A 88 -9.06 -6.37 2.32
CA LEU A 88 -9.90 -5.79 1.26
C LEU A 88 -10.12 -6.78 0.12
N ALA A 89 -9.07 -7.47 -0.33
CA ALA A 89 -9.18 -8.50 -1.36
C ALA A 89 -10.18 -9.58 -0.94
N SER A 90 -10.04 -10.10 0.29
CA SER A 90 -10.96 -11.11 0.83
C SER A 90 -12.40 -10.59 0.95
N CYS A 91 -12.61 -9.34 1.35
CA CYS A 91 -13.94 -8.74 1.45
C CYS A 91 -14.62 -8.54 0.09
N LEU A 92 -13.84 -8.36 -0.98
CA LEU A 92 -14.33 -8.27 -2.36
C LEU A 92 -14.53 -9.64 -3.02
N GLY A 93 -14.19 -10.74 -2.33
CA GLY A 93 -14.26 -12.09 -2.88
C GLY A 93 -13.12 -12.44 -3.84
N GLY A 94 -12.08 -11.60 -3.93
CA GLY A 94 -10.93 -11.82 -4.80
C GLY A 94 -9.65 -12.19 -4.05
N GLU A 95 -8.56 -12.30 -4.80
CA GLU A 95 -7.25 -12.69 -4.27
C GLU A 95 -6.12 -11.77 -4.75
N ALA A 96 -5.10 -11.56 -3.92
CA ALA A 96 -3.92 -10.81 -4.32
C ALA A 96 -3.03 -11.64 -5.25
N VAL A 97 -2.69 -11.09 -6.42
CA VAL A 97 -1.91 -11.82 -7.44
C VAL A 97 -0.56 -11.15 -7.67
N GLY A 98 0.49 -11.90 -7.38
CA GLY A 98 1.86 -11.47 -7.67
C GLY A 98 2.18 -11.48 -9.16
N SER A 99 3.13 -10.65 -9.59
CA SER A 99 3.55 -10.50 -10.99
C SER A 99 3.88 -11.81 -11.70
N ARG A 100 4.48 -12.78 -11.01
CA ARG A 100 4.90 -14.06 -11.62
C ARG A 100 3.72 -14.89 -12.16
N ASN A 101 2.59 -14.89 -11.47
CA ASN A 101 1.42 -15.71 -11.80
C ASN A 101 0.25 -14.86 -12.31
N SER A 102 0.52 -13.61 -12.67
CA SER A 102 -0.54 -12.67 -13.02
C SER A 102 -1.21 -13.02 -14.34
N PRO A 103 -2.55 -12.97 -14.41
CA PRO A 103 -3.28 -13.05 -15.68
C PRO A 103 -3.06 -11.79 -16.54
N VAL A 104 -2.60 -10.69 -15.94
CA VAL A 104 -2.31 -9.44 -16.64
C VAL A 104 -0.82 -9.37 -16.96
N LYS A 105 -0.50 -9.14 -18.23
CA LYS A 105 0.87 -8.93 -18.72
C LYS A 105 1.14 -7.46 -18.96
N ARG A 106 2.37 -7.02 -18.70
CA ARG A 106 2.82 -5.67 -19.03
C ARG A 106 2.83 -5.50 -20.55
N LEU A 107 2.64 -4.26 -21.00
CA LEU A 107 2.71 -3.91 -22.41
C LEU A 107 4.04 -3.20 -22.70
N ASN A 108 4.65 -3.50 -23.84
CA ASN A 108 5.80 -2.75 -24.33
C ASN A 108 5.37 -1.41 -24.98
N GLU A 109 6.34 -0.60 -25.41
CA GLU A 109 6.08 0.70 -26.08
C GLU A 109 5.22 0.59 -27.34
N ARG A 110 5.14 -0.59 -27.95
CA ARG A 110 4.32 -0.88 -29.14
C ARG A 110 2.92 -1.40 -28.78
N GLY A 111 2.57 -1.46 -27.49
CA GLY A 111 1.29 -1.98 -27.00
C GLY A 111 1.16 -3.51 -27.06
N GLN A 112 2.27 -4.23 -27.24
CA GLN A 112 2.27 -5.69 -27.30
C GLN A 112 2.52 -6.27 -25.92
N THR A 113 1.86 -7.39 -25.61
CA THR A 113 2.05 -8.12 -24.35
C THR A 113 3.47 -8.65 -24.23
N THR A 114 4.03 -8.52 -23.03
CA THR A 114 5.32 -9.10 -22.66
C THR A 114 5.13 -10.34 -21.78
N ASP A 115 6.22 -11.04 -21.48
CA ASP A 115 6.18 -12.16 -20.54
C ASP A 115 6.11 -11.70 -19.06
N GLU A 116 6.41 -10.42 -18.80
CA GLU A 116 6.40 -9.82 -17.48
C GLU A 116 4.98 -9.59 -17.00
N GLY A 117 4.59 -10.23 -15.89
CA GLY A 117 3.26 -10.03 -15.33
C GLY A 117 3.16 -8.77 -14.48
N ARG A 118 1.93 -8.26 -14.38
CA ARG A 118 1.55 -7.11 -13.57
C ARG A 118 1.10 -7.58 -12.19
N GLN A 119 1.62 -7.00 -11.11
CA GLN A 119 1.04 -7.25 -9.79
C GLN A 119 -0.38 -6.66 -9.74
N ILE A 120 -1.33 -7.41 -9.17
CA ILE A 120 -2.72 -7.00 -8.98
C ILE A 120 -3.04 -7.12 -7.49
N ASP A 121 -3.54 -6.05 -6.87
CA ASP A 121 -3.81 -6.03 -5.43
C ASP A 121 -4.98 -6.95 -5.07
N CYS A 122 -5.99 -7.02 -5.94
CA CYS A 122 -7.07 -8.00 -5.85
C CYS A 122 -7.59 -8.37 -7.24
N TYR A 123 -7.63 -9.66 -7.55
CA TYR A 123 -8.21 -10.23 -8.75
C TYR A 123 -9.49 -10.98 -8.39
N ASP A 124 -10.59 -10.62 -9.05
CA ASP A 124 -11.86 -11.33 -9.00
C ASP A 124 -12.07 -12.00 -10.36
N GLY A 125 -11.79 -13.30 -10.40
CA GLY A 125 -11.92 -14.11 -11.61
C GLY A 125 -13.36 -14.42 -11.99
N GLU A 126 -14.33 -14.32 -11.07
CA GLU A 126 -15.74 -14.58 -11.38
C GLU A 126 -16.33 -13.41 -12.18
N ASN A 127 -16.07 -12.18 -11.72
CA ASN A 127 -16.57 -10.97 -12.38
C ASN A 127 -15.59 -10.35 -13.38
N GLN A 128 -14.42 -10.96 -13.60
CA GLN A 128 -13.35 -10.47 -14.48
C GLN A 128 -12.89 -9.06 -14.11
N LEU A 129 -12.71 -8.80 -12.80
CA LEU A 129 -12.29 -7.51 -12.26
C LEU A 129 -10.85 -7.58 -11.75
N ALA A 130 -10.09 -6.51 -12.01
CA ALA A 130 -8.73 -6.34 -11.49
C ALA A 130 -8.67 -5.02 -10.70
N TYR A 131 -8.45 -5.13 -9.40
CA TYR A 131 -8.43 -4.00 -8.48
C TYR A 131 -7.00 -3.54 -8.19
N GLU A 132 -6.79 -2.23 -8.18
CA GLU A 132 -5.63 -1.56 -7.59
C GLU A 132 -6.12 -0.72 -6.42
N PHE A 133 -5.48 -0.88 -5.25
CA PHE A 133 -5.81 -0.15 -4.04
C PHE A 133 -4.83 1.00 -3.83
N LYS A 134 -5.38 2.18 -3.52
CA LYS A 134 -4.58 3.35 -3.13
C LYS A 134 -5.13 3.93 -1.83
N LEU A 135 -4.22 4.21 -0.90
CA LEU A 135 -4.57 5.03 0.26
C LEU A 135 -4.95 6.44 -0.18
N ARG A 136 -4.14 7.08 -1.04
CA ARG A 136 -4.40 8.41 -1.57
C ARG A 136 -3.75 8.57 -2.94
N VAL A 137 -4.36 9.36 -3.83
CA VAL A 137 -3.76 9.74 -5.12
C VAL A 137 -3.11 11.12 -5.01
N THR A 138 -1.79 11.16 -4.80
CA THR A 138 -1.02 12.42 -4.69
C THR A 138 0.15 12.46 -5.65
N ILE A 139 0.58 13.68 -5.98
CA ILE A 139 1.88 13.91 -6.62
C ILE A 139 2.96 13.60 -5.60
N ALA A 140 3.83 12.64 -5.90
CA ALA A 140 5.06 12.47 -5.14
C ALA A 140 5.84 13.78 -5.19
N ALA A 141 6.23 14.32 -4.03
CA ALA A 141 6.94 15.61 -3.95
C ALA A 141 8.23 15.65 -4.79
N SER A 142 8.77 14.48 -5.15
CA SER A 142 9.92 14.32 -6.03
C SER A 142 9.63 14.46 -7.53
N GLY A 143 8.37 14.49 -7.97
CA GLY A 143 7.98 14.37 -9.38
C GLY A 143 8.27 12.99 -10.00
N GLN A 144 9.15 12.20 -9.38
CA GLN A 144 9.39 10.79 -9.66
C GLN A 144 8.37 9.91 -8.94
N GLY A 145 7.11 9.98 -9.38
CA GLY A 145 6.07 9.05 -8.97
C GLY A 145 5.95 7.91 -9.97
N ARG A 146 5.57 6.72 -9.49
CA ARG A 146 5.15 5.56 -10.30
C ARG A 146 3.84 5.81 -11.07
N PHE A 147 3.52 7.05 -11.40
CA PHE A 147 2.26 7.44 -12.04
C PHE A 147 2.14 6.85 -13.45
N ALA A 148 3.26 6.63 -14.14
CA ALA A 148 3.26 5.89 -15.39
C ALA A 148 2.76 4.44 -15.23
N GLU A 149 3.09 3.78 -14.11
CA GLU A 149 2.56 2.44 -13.83
C GLU A 149 1.07 2.48 -13.52
N GLU A 150 0.58 3.51 -12.84
CA GLU A 150 -0.85 3.71 -12.56
C GLU A 150 -1.65 3.97 -13.85
N LEU A 151 -1.09 4.72 -14.78
CA LEU A 151 -1.68 4.95 -16.10
C LEU A 151 -1.64 3.71 -17.00
N SER A 152 -0.62 2.87 -16.88
CA SER A 152 -0.50 1.64 -17.69
C SER A 152 -1.42 0.52 -17.21
N PHE A 153 -1.72 0.47 -15.90
CA PHE A 153 -2.57 -0.55 -15.29
C PHE A 153 -3.92 -0.78 -16.00
N PRO A 154 -4.77 0.24 -16.22
CA PRO A 154 -6.06 0.03 -16.87
C PRO A 154 -5.93 -0.47 -18.31
N VAL A 155 -4.89 -0.06 -19.02
CA VAL A 155 -4.62 -0.49 -20.40
C VAL A 155 -4.18 -1.96 -20.43
N GLU A 156 -3.27 -2.34 -19.54
CA GLU A 156 -2.79 -3.72 -19.35
C GLU A 156 -3.94 -4.66 -18.96
N CYS A 157 -4.81 -4.25 -18.03
CA CYS A 157 -5.98 -5.04 -17.61
C CYS A 157 -6.95 -5.30 -18.77
N ARG A 158 -7.28 -4.25 -19.55
CA ARG A 158 -8.18 -4.40 -20.70
C ARG A 158 -7.59 -5.25 -21.81
N ALA A 159 -6.28 -5.16 -22.05
CA ALA A 159 -5.60 -6.05 -23.00
C ALA A 159 -5.68 -7.52 -22.57
N ALA A 160 -5.77 -7.79 -21.27
CA ALA A 160 -6.01 -9.12 -20.70
C ALA A 160 -7.50 -9.51 -20.60
N GLY A 161 -8.42 -8.66 -21.07
CA GLY A 161 -9.88 -8.91 -21.01
C GLY A 161 -10.52 -8.64 -19.65
N LEU A 162 -9.82 -7.96 -18.73
CA LEU A 162 -10.31 -7.64 -17.39
C LEU A 162 -10.76 -6.18 -17.30
N THR A 163 -11.73 -5.92 -16.43
CA THR A 163 -12.17 -4.56 -16.11
C THR A 163 -11.34 -4.01 -14.94
N PRO A 164 -10.56 -2.93 -15.16
CA PRO A 164 -9.77 -2.32 -14.10
C PRO A 164 -10.66 -1.53 -13.13
N VAL A 165 -10.40 -1.68 -11.84
CA VAL A 165 -11.09 -0.93 -10.78
C VAL A 165 -10.04 -0.28 -9.88
N LEU A 166 -10.10 1.04 -9.75
CA LEU A 166 -9.26 1.78 -8.80
C LEU A 166 -10.06 2.08 -7.54
N VAL A 167 -9.59 1.58 -6.40
CA VAL A 167 -10.18 1.92 -5.09
C VAL A 167 -9.27 2.92 -4.39
N VAL A 168 -9.79 4.12 -4.13
CA VAL A 168 -9.07 5.17 -3.41
C VAL A 168 -9.75 5.40 -2.07
N LEU A 169 -9.02 5.14 -0.98
CA LEU A 169 -9.58 5.18 0.37
C LEU A 169 -9.65 6.60 0.95
N ASP A 170 -8.77 7.50 0.50
CA ASP A 170 -8.80 8.91 0.87
C ASP A 170 -9.65 9.71 -0.14
N PRO A 171 -10.72 10.39 0.32
CA PRO A 171 -11.63 11.14 -0.54
C PRO A 171 -11.09 12.51 -0.99
N THR A 172 -9.85 12.87 -0.65
CA THR A 172 -9.26 14.17 -1.02
C THR A 172 -9.24 14.33 -2.55
N PRO A 173 -9.85 15.41 -3.10
CA PRO A 173 -9.85 15.64 -4.53
C PRO A 173 -8.43 15.72 -5.12
N SER A 174 -8.24 15.11 -6.29
CA SER A 174 -6.95 15.08 -6.96
C SER A 174 -7.16 15.19 -8.48
N PRO A 175 -6.50 16.14 -9.19
CA PRO A 175 -6.61 16.23 -10.64
C PRO A 175 -6.07 14.98 -11.37
N ARG A 176 -5.21 14.20 -10.70
CA ARG A 176 -4.72 12.90 -11.21
C ARG A 176 -5.81 11.84 -11.32
N LEU A 177 -6.86 11.91 -10.49
CA LEU A 177 -8.02 11.03 -10.65
C LEU A 177 -8.70 11.27 -11.99
N THR A 178 -8.79 12.52 -12.44
CA THR A 178 -9.34 12.86 -13.76
C THR A 178 -8.52 12.21 -14.89
N GLU A 179 -7.19 12.22 -14.77
CA GLU A 179 -6.30 11.56 -15.75
C GLU A 179 -6.46 10.03 -15.75
N LEU A 180 -6.61 9.42 -14.57
CA LEU A 180 -6.82 7.97 -14.43
C LEU A 180 -8.19 7.53 -14.94
N ILE A 181 -9.24 8.32 -14.71
CA ILE A 181 -10.59 8.05 -15.22
C ILE A 181 -10.64 8.16 -16.75
N ALA A 182 -9.80 9.01 -17.34
CA ALA A 182 -9.72 9.18 -18.80
C ALA A 182 -8.97 8.04 -19.50
N LYS A 183 -8.27 7.17 -18.76
CA LYS A 183 -7.61 5.98 -19.31
C LYS A 183 -8.57 4.84 -19.43
#